data_AF-A0A1H4CMS5-F1
#
_entry.id   AF-A0A1H4CMS5-F1
#
_cell.length_a   1.000
_cell.length_b   1.000
_cell.length_c   1.000
_cell.angle_alpha   90.00
_cell.angle_beta   90.00
_cell.angle_gamma   90.00
#
_symmetry.space_group_name_H-M   'P 1'
#
loop_
_entity.id
_entity.type
_entity.pdbx_description
1 polymer ?
#
loop_
_entity_poly.entity_id
_entity_poly.type
_entity_poly.pdbx_seq_one_letter_code
_entity_poly.pdbx_strand_id
1 'polypeptide(L)' 'MGRGDKKSKKGKIFLGSYGKVRPARPQQAKKAAAKKA' A
#
# COMPACT_ATOMS: atom_id res chain seq x y z
N MET A 1 11.69 -6.29 -6.00
CA MET A 1 11.57 -5.96 -4.56
C MET A 1 11.10 -7.19 -3.80
N GLY A 2 11.90 -7.66 -2.83
CA GLY A 2 11.68 -8.92 -2.11
C GLY A 2 10.59 -8.85 -1.02
N ARG A 3 10.44 -9.94 -0.27
CA ARG A 3 9.45 -10.05 0.84
C ARG A 3 9.71 -9.09 2.01
N GLY A 4 10.94 -8.59 2.18
CA GLY A 4 11.27 -7.62 3.23
C GLY A 4 10.97 -6.16 2.87
N ASP A 5 10.64 -5.87 1.61
CA ASP A 5 10.52 -4.48 1.16
C ASP A 5 9.15 -3.88 1.47
N LYS A 6 9.11 -3.05 2.52
CA LYS A 6 7.93 -2.31 2.98
C LYS A 6 7.33 -1.35 1.95
N LYS A 7 8.08 -0.92 0.93
CA LYS A 7 7.55 -0.03 -0.12
C LYS A 7 6.83 -0.82 -1.22
N SER A 8 7.10 -2.11 -1.35
CA SER A 8 6.48 -2.97 -2.37
C SER A 8 5.16 -3.59 -1.91
N LYS A 9 4.28 -3.93 -2.86
CA LYS A 9 3.05 -4.67 -2.57
C LYS A 9 3.37 -6.03 -1.94
N LYS A 10 4.39 -6.73 -2.46
CA LYS A 10 4.82 -8.06 -1.99
C LYS A 10 5.34 -8.03 -0.55
N GLY A 11 6.18 -7.05 -0.21
CA GLY A 11 6.66 -6.92 1.17
C GLY A 11 5.60 -6.43 2.15
N LYS A 12 4.67 -5.57 1.72
CA LYS A 12 3.48 -5.21 2.52
C LYS A 12 2.56 -6.42 2.80
N ILE A 13 2.39 -7.32 1.84
CA ILE A 13 1.65 -8.58 2.04
C ILE A 13 2.36 -9.45 3.07
N PHE A 14 3.66 -9.67 2.90
CA PHE A 14 4.44 -10.53 3.79
C PHE A 14 4.51 -10.00 5.23
N LEU A 15 4.63 -8.69 5.40
CA LEU A 15 4.66 -8.03 6.71
C LEU A 15 3.27 -7.77 7.31
N GLY A 16 2.18 -8.14 6.61
CA GLY A 16 0.81 -7.92 7.08
C GLY A 16 0.38 -6.45 7.19
N SER A 17 1.15 -5.50 6.68
CA SER A 17 0.90 -4.07 6.86
C SER A 17 0.18 -3.44 5.66
N TYR A 18 -0.48 -2.31 5.90
CA TYR A 18 -1.19 -1.52 4.90
C TYR A 18 -0.47 -0.20 4.61
N GLY A 19 -0.79 0.44 3.49
CA GLY A 19 -0.27 1.75 3.13
C GLY A 19 -0.67 2.12 1.71
N LYS A 20 -0.03 3.16 1.14
CA LYS A 20 -0.35 3.64 -0.21
C LYS A 20 -0.33 2.52 -1.28
N VAL A 21 0.66 1.62 -1.19
CA VAL A 21 0.88 0.55 -2.18
C VAL A 21 0.00 -0.69 -1.93
N ARG A 22 -0.45 -0.90 -0.67
CA ARG A 22 -1.40 -1.97 -0.29
C ARG A 22 -2.47 -1.39 0.64
N PRO A 23 -3.54 -0.78 0.10
CA PRO A 23 -4.61 -0.20 0.91
C PRO A 23 -5.43 -1.30 1.60
N ALA A 24 -6.01 -0.99 2.76
CA ALA A 24 -6.92 -1.91 3.46
C ALA A 24 -8.31 -1.93 2.81
N ARG A 25 -8.75 -0.78 2.30
CA ARG A 25 -10.01 -0.63 1.57
C ARG A 25 -9.76 0.04 0.22
N PRO A 26 -10.41 -0.38 -0.87
CA PRO A 26 -10.19 0.20 -2.20
C PRO A 26 -10.51 1.71 -2.27
N GLN A 27 -11.46 2.19 -1.45
CA GLN A 27 -11.76 3.63 -1.34
C GLN A 27 -10.58 4.46 -0.82
N GLN A 28 -9.68 3.89 -0.02
CA GLN A 28 -8.51 4.59 0.51
C GLN A 28 -7.46 4.87 -0.57
N ALA A 29 -7.36 4.01 -1.60
CA ALA A 29 -6.52 4.29 -2.76
C ALA A 29 -7.01 5.52 -3.55
N LYS A 30 -8.34 5.63 -3.73
CA LYS A 30 -8.96 6.78 -4.41
C LYS A 30 -8.74 8.08 -3.64
N LYS A 31 -8.92 8.07 -2.31
CA LYS A 31 -8.65 9.26 -1.46
C LYS A 31 -7.18 9.67 -1.46
N ALA A 32 -6.24 8.72 -1.49
CA ALA A 32 -4.81 9.01 -1.53
C ALA A 32 -4.34 9.57 -2.88
N ALA A 33 -5.04 9.25 -3.98
CA ALA A 33 -4.82 9.88 -5.28
C ALA A 33 -5.40 11.29 -5.33
N ALA A 34 -6.60 11.49 -4.76
CA ALA A 34 -7.27 12.79 -4.71
C ALA A 34 -6.58 13.82 -3.81
N LYS A 35 -5.94 13.40 -2.70
CA LYS A 35 -5.21 14.31 -1.79
C LYS A 35 -3.84 14.78 -2.33
N LYS A 36 -3.49 14.43 -3.57
CA LYS A 36 -2.25 14.84 -4.24
C LYS A 36 -2.49 15.72 -5.47
N ALA A 37 -3.74 16.06 -5.76
CA ALA A 37 -4.10 17.07 -6.76
C ALA A 37 -4.25 18.43 -6.06
#